data_AF-W5QQL1-F1
#
_entry.id   AF-W5QQL1-F1
#
_cell.length_a   1.000
_cell.length_b   1.000
_cell.length_c   1.000
_cell.angle_alpha   90.00
_cell.angle_beta   90.00
_cell.angle_gamma   90.00
#
_symmetry.space_group_name_H-M   'P 1'
#
loop_
_entity.id
_entity.type
_entity.pdbx_description
1 polymer ?
#
loop_
_entity_poly.entity_id
_entity_poly.type
_entity_poly.pdbx_seq_one_letter_code
_entity_poly.pdbx_strand_id
1 'polypeptide(L)'
;ILVFCDTSGLLLLLGLDFFAMIFPVVYIGAIAVLFLFVVMMFHIQIAEIHEEVLRYLPVSGIIGLIFWWEMLFILDNETIPLLPTQRNTTT
;
A
#
# COMPACT_ATOMS: atom_id res chain seq x y z
N ILE A 1 -4.46 -12.80 5.02
CA ILE A 1 -5.34 -13.02 6.21
C ILE A 1 -5.21 -11.92 7.27
N LEU A 2 -4.01 -11.61 7.81
CA LEU A 2 -3.84 -10.58 8.85
C LEU A 2 -4.38 -9.19 8.45
N VAL A 3 -4.06 -8.70 7.24
CA VAL A 3 -4.57 -7.42 6.73
C VAL A 3 -6.10 -7.38 6.68
N PHE A 4 -6.76 -8.51 6.33
CA PHE A 4 -8.22 -8.60 6.30
C PHE A 4 -8.83 -8.60 7.71
N CYS A 5 -8.14 -9.20 8.68
CA CYS A 5 -8.53 -9.15 10.09
C CYS A 5 -8.44 -7.72 10.63
N ASP A 6 -7.33 -7.03 10.32
CA ASP A 6 -7.12 -5.63 10.70
C ASP A 6 -8.17 -4.70 10.07
N THR A 7 -8.48 -4.91 8.79
CA THR A 7 -9.51 -4.15 8.08
C THR A 7 -10.91 -4.39 8.67
N SER A 8 -11.25 -5.62 9.06
CA SER A 8 -12.51 -5.94 9.74
C SER A 8 -12.60 -5.26 11.12
N GLY A 9 -11.48 -5.21 11.87
CA GLY A 9 -11.39 -4.46 13.13
C GLY A 9 -11.55 -2.95 12.94
N LEU A 10 -10.92 -2.37 11.91
CA LEU A 10 -11.08 -0.96 11.55
C LEU A 10 -12.52 -0.63 11.16
N LEU A 11 -13.20 -1.56 10.49
CA LEU A 11 -14.59 -1.39 10.09
C LEU A 11 -15.58 -1.45 11.27
N LEU A 12 -15.27 -2.28 12.26
CA LEU A 12 -16.00 -2.35 13.52
C LEU A 12 -15.85 -1.03 14.29
N LEU A 13 -14.65 -0.44 14.29
CA LEU A 13 -14.37 0.88 14.87
C LEU A 13 -15.10 2.03 14.14
N LEU A 14 -15.35 1.88 12.84
CA LEU A 14 -16.15 2.81 12.04
C LEU A 14 -17.67 2.68 12.26
N GLY A 15 -18.13 1.71 13.06
CA GLY A 15 -19.56 1.45 13.31
C GLY A 15 -20.26 0.69 12.18
N LEU A 16 -19.51 -0.03 11.35
CA LEU A 16 -20.04 -0.80 10.22
C LEU A 16 -20.24 -2.28 10.59
N ASP A 17 -21.13 -2.55 11.55
CA ASP A 17 -21.32 -3.89 12.16
C ASP A 17 -21.63 -5.02 11.17
N PHE A 18 -22.56 -4.78 10.24
CA PHE A 18 -22.95 -5.80 9.25
C PHE A 18 -21.79 -6.17 8.32
N PHE A 19 -21.06 -5.17 7.85
CA PHE A 19 -19.95 -5.40 6.93
C PHE A 19 -18.75 -5.99 7.68
N ALA A 20 -18.50 -5.59 8.93
CA ALA A 20 -17.42 -6.14 9.75
C ALA A 20 -17.56 -7.66 9.95
N MET A 21 -18.79 -8.17 10.03
CA MET A 21 -19.09 -9.60 10.15
C MET A 21 -19.04 -10.35 8.81
N ILE A 22 -19.57 -9.79 7.72
CA ILE A 22 -19.60 -10.48 6.42
C ILE A 22 -18.25 -10.45 5.69
N PHE A 23 -17.45 -9.40 5.88
CA PHE A 23 -16.16 -9.21 5.22
C PHE A 23 -15.19 -10.37 5.47
N PRO A 24 -14.89 -10.78 6.72
CA PRO A 24 -14.02 -11.93 6.97
C PRO A 24 -14.66 -13.26 6.50
N VAL A 25 -15.98 -13.42 6.59
CA VAL A 25 -16.66 -14.66 6.16
C VAL A 25 -16.45 -14.90 4.66
N VAL A 26 -16.62 -13.88 3.82
CA VAL A 26 -16.48 -14.03 2.36
C VAL A 26 -15.00 -13.97 1.95
N TYR A 27 -14.23 -13.01 2.46
CA TYR A 27 -12.84 -12.85 2.03
C TYR A 27 -11.91 -13.91 2.61
N ILE A 28 -11.98 -14.18 3.91
CA ILE A 28 -11.13 -15.19 4.55
C ILE A 28 -11.72 -16.58 4.32
N GLY A 29 -13.03 -16.75 4.54
CA GLY A 29 -13.69 -18.05 4.46
C GLY A 29 -13.78 -18.63 3.04
N ALA A 30 -14.03 -17.80 2.01
CA ALA A 30 -14.12 -18.27 0.63
C ALA A 30 -12.84 -17.96 -0.17
N ILE A 31 -12.51 -16.67 -0.34
CA ILE A 31 -11.46 -16.26 -1.30
C ILE A 31 -10.07 -16.71 -0.86
N ALA A 32 -9.69 -16.45 0.39
CA ALA A 32 -8.36 -16.80 0.91
C ALA A 32 -8.15 -18.31 1.04
N VAL A 33 -9.20 -19.07 1.38
CA VAL A 33 -9.15 -20.54 1.42
C VAL A 33 -9.02 -21.13 0.02
N LEU A 34 -9.76 -20.61 -0.97
CA LEU A 34 -9.57 -20.99 -2.38
C LEU A 34 -8.14 -20.69 -2.85
N PHE A 35 -7.60 -19.54 -2.46
CA PHE A 35 -6.22 -19.18 -2.78
C PHE A 35 -5.20 -20.09 -2.07
N LEU A 36 -5.42 -20.45 -0.80
CA LEU A 36 -4.59 -21.42 -0.09
C LEU A 36 -4.58 -22.78 -0.79
N PHE A 37 -5.72 -23.22 -1.31
CA PHE A 37 -5.81 -24.46 -2.06
C PHE A 37 -5.01 -24.41 -3.35
N VAL A 38 -5.13 -23.31 -4.10
CA VAL A 38 -4.37 -23.08 -5.34
C VAL A 38 -2.87 -23.02 -5.06
N VAL A 39 -2.44 -22.27 -4.05
CA VAL A 39 -1.03 -22.11 -3.68
C VAL A 39 -0.43 -23.43 -3.19
N MET A 40 -1.19 -24.24 -2.44
CA MET A 40 -0.70 -25.54 -1.97
C MET A 40 -0.48 -26.53 -3.13
N MET A 41 -1.34 -26.49 -4.15
CA MET A 41 -1.18 -27.33 -5.34
C MET A 41 -0.09 -26.82 -6.28
N PHE A 42 0.21 -25.52 -6.25
CA PHE A 42 1.21 -24.89 -7.11
C PHE A 42 2.61 -24.98 -6.50
N HIS A 43 3.45 -25.84 -7.07
CA HIS A 43 4.86 -25.92 -6.72
C HIS A 43 5.68 -24.87 -7.48
N ILE A 44 6.11 -23.80 -6.80
CA ILE A 44 6.98 -22.75 -7.36
C ILE A 44 8.45 -23.13 -7.14
N GLN A 45 9.22 -23.22 -8.22
CA GLN A 45 10.68 -23.43 -8.15
C GLN A 45 11.39 -22.08 -7.99
N ILE A 46 11.77 -21.75 -6.75
CA ILE A 46 12.31 -20.44 -6.36
C ILE A 46 13.79 -20.26 -6.75
N ALA A 47 14.39 -21.26 -7.39
CA ALA A 47 15.84 -21.36 -7.59
C ALA A 47 16.41 -20.38 -8.62
N GLU A 48 15.65 -19.93 -9.61
CA GLU A 48 16.12 -19.02 -10.67
C GLU A 48 15.61 -17.57 -10.50
N ILE A 49 14.46 -17.39 -9.84
CA ILE A 49 13.87 -16.07 -9.59
C ILE A 49 14.70 -15.16 -8.67
N HIS A 50 15.65 -15.69 -7.90
CA HIS A 50 16.38 -14.86 -6.95
C HIS A 50 17.44 -13.96 -7.60
N GLU A 51 18.08 -14.37 -8.71
CA GLU A 51 19.05 -13.51 -9.40
C GLU A 51 18.38 -12.31 -10.08
N GLU A 52 17.23 -12.55 -10.70
CA GLU A 52 16.43 -11.50 -11.32
C GLU A 52 15.75 -10.61 -10.25
N VAL A 53 15.18 -11.17 -9.18
CA VAL A 53 14.62 -10.39 -8.06
C VAL A 53 15.68 -9.50 -7.41
N LEU A 54 16.91 -9.99 -7.19
CA LEU A 54 18.00 -9.17 -6.65
C LEU A 54 18.39 -8.01 -7.56
N ARG A 55 18.23 -8.15 -8.89
CA ARG A 55 18.48 -7.07 -9.84
C ARG A 55 17.33 -6.04 -9.89
N TYR A 56 16.09 -6.44 -9.63
CA TYR A 56 14.93 -5.52 -9.58
C TYR A 56 14.72 -4.83 -8.23
N LEU A 57 15.22 -5.42 -7.13
CA LEU A 57 15.17 -4.85 -5.77
C LEU A 57 15.75 -3.41 -5.68
N PRO A 58 16.95 -3.11 -6.21
CA PRO A 58 17.48 -1.74 -6.16
C PRO A 58 16.64 -0.75 -6.97
N VAL A 59 16.02 -1.18 -8.07
CA VAL A 59 15.14 -0.32 -8.89
C VAL A 59 13.85 0.02 -8.13
N SER A 60 13.18 -0.99 -7.56
CA SER A 60 11.96 -0.74 -6.76
C SER A 60 12.27 0.05 -5.49
N GLY A 61 13.46 -0.12 -4.90
CA GLY A 61 13.94 0.67 -3.78
C GLY A 61 14.15 2.15 -4.12
N ILE A 62 14.81 2.46 -5.25
CA ILE A 62 15.01 3.84 -5.70
C ILE A 62 13.65 4.51 -6.01
N ILE A 63 12.77 3.81 -6.73
CA ILE A 63 11.42 4.30 -7.02
C ILE A 63 10.63 4.55 -5.72
N GLY A 64 10.68 3.62 -4.76
CA GLY A 64 10.00 3.77 -3.49
C GLY A 64 10.55 4.93 -2.65
N LEU A 65 11.87 5.14 -2.69
CA LEU A 65 12.53 6.25 -2.00
C LEU A 65 12.14 7.61 -2.61
N ILE A 66 12.09 7.71 -3.94
CA ILE A 66 11.63 8.93 -4.62
C ILE A 66 10.19 9.23 -4.22
N PHE A 67 9.31 8.23 -4.24
CA PHE A 67 7.90 8.42 -3.89
C PHE A 67 7.73 8.82 -2.42
N TRP A 68 8.52 8.21 -1.53
CA TRP A 68 8.51 8.55 -0.11
C TRP A 68 9.02 9.98 0.14
N TRP A 69 10.05 10.40 -0.59
CA TRP A 69 10.55 11.78 -0.55
C TRP A 69 9.54 12.78 -1.09
N GLU A 70 8.89 12.48 -2.22
CA GLU A 70 7.83 13.32 -2.79
C GLU A 70 6.66 13.48 -1.82
N MET A 71 6.21 12.41 -1.18
CA MET A 71 5.15 12.47 -0.17
C MET A 71 5.52 13.36 1.02
N LEU A 72 6.76 13.32 1.50
CA LEU A 72 7.22 14.21 2.57
C LEU A 72 7.31 15.68 2.10
N PHE A 73 7.91 15.91 0.93
CA PHE A 73 8.09 17.25 0.37
C PHE A 73 6.74 17.96 0.10
N ILE A 74 5.75 17.22 -0.40
CA ILE A 74 4.39 17.75 -0.61
C ILE A 74 3.77 18.18 0.73
N LEU A 75 3.92 17.35 1.77
CA LEU A 75 3.39 17.63 3.10
C LEU A 75 4.06 18.86 3.75
N ASP A 76 5.37 19.02 3.57
CA ASP A 76 6.11 20.20 4.07
C ASP A 76 5.71 21.47 3.31
N ASN A 77 5.53 21.41 1.98
CA ASN A 77 5.19 22.56 1.17
C ASN A 77 3.78 23.13 1.46
N GLU A 78 2.83 22.31 1.94
CA GLU A 78 1.52 22.80 2.40
C GLU A 78 1.61 23.71 3.65
N THR A 79 2.70 23.66 4.42
CA THR A 79 2.92 24.54 5.58
C THR A 79 3.60 25.87 5.25
N ILE A 80 3.97 26.11 3.98
CA ILE A 80 4.49 27.40 3.53
C ILE A 80 3.29 28.27 3.09
N PRO A 81 2.79 29.21 3.91
CA PRO A 81 1.94 30.27 3.38
C PRO A 81 2.75 30.97 2.29
N LEU A 82 2.24 30.91 1.06
CA LEU A 82 2.88 31.51 -0.10
C LEU A 82 3.05 33.01 0.16
N LEU A 83 4.21 33.41 0.66
CA LEU A 83 4.60 34.80 0.70
C LEU A 83 4.70 35.28 -0.75
N PRO A 84 3.95 36.33 -1.15
CA PRO A 84 4.08 36.91 -2.47
C PRO A 84 5.49 37.49 -2.59
N THR A 85 6.33 36.84 -3.38
CA THR A 85 7.56 37.43 -3.89
C THR A 85 7.18 38.66 -4.70
N GLN A 86 7.33 39.83 -4.09
CA GLN A 86 7.27 41.16 -4.70
C GLN A 86 8.10 41.18 -5.99
N ARG A 87 7.42 41.32 -7.14
CA ARG A 87 8.05 41.58 -8.44
C ARG A 87 7.47 42.89 -9.03
N ASN A 88 8.35 43.89 -9.04
CA ASN A 88 8.53 45.04 -9.94
C ASN A 88 7.38 46.04 -10.27
N THR A 89 7.56 47.24 -9.70
CA THR A 89 7.51 48.55 -10.38
C THR A 89 7.66 48.52 -11.91
N THR A 90 6.66 48.97 -12.69
CA THR A 90 6.76 49.97 -13.80
C THR A 90 5.44 50.12 -14.59
N THR A 91 4.73 51.22 -14.36
CA THR A 91 4.20 52.21 -15.35
C THR A 91 3.23 53.13 -14.62
#